data_AF-A0A2S6FVC2-F1
#
_entry.id   AF-A0A2S6FVC2-F1
#
_cell.length_a   1.000
_cell.length_b   1.000
_cell.length_c   1.000
_cell.angle_alpha   90.00
_cell.angle_beta   90.00
_cell.angle_gamma   90.00
#
_symmetry.space_group_name_H-M   'P 1'
#
loop_
_entity.id
_entity.type
_entity.pdbx_description
1 polymer ?
#
loop_
_entity_poly.entity_id
_entity_poly.type
_entity_poly.pdbx_seq_one_letter_code
_entity_poly.pdbx_strand_id
1 'polypeptide(L)'
;MLYIILAFIGGALVTLASIINSRLGKEIGVIQGTVINYTVGLICILLVCIFNGSLFKMSTEGFSGIPLWAYLGGMVGVAVVILSNVIIPKIPVIYSTLLIFIGQIVTGIIVDYIFGNPISKGKFIGCTFIILGLVYNSNIDRKSLKVNDTSNLV
;
A
#
# COMPACT_ATOMS: atom_id res chain seq x y z
N MET A 1 0.87 3.87 22.97
CA MET A 1 1.51 4.97 22.21
C MET A 1 2.58 4.48 21.24
N LEU A 2 3.55 3.64 21.65
CA LEU A 2 4.57 3.08 20.75
C LEU A 2 4.00 2.43 19.47
N TYR A 3 3.00 1.54 19.58
CA TYR A 3 2.40 0.88 18.41
C TYR A 3 1.71 1.85 17.42
N ILE A 4 1.18 2.97 17.91
CA ILE A 4 0.56 3.99 17.06
C ILE A 4 1.66 4.71 16.26
N ILE A 5 2.79 5.03 16.90
CA ILE A 5 3.95 5.63 16.22
C ILE A 5 4.52 4.66 15.18
N LEU A 6 4.66 3.38 15.52
CA LEU A 6 5.12 2.36 14.58
C LEU A 6 4.17 2.20 13.38
N ALA A 7 2.84 2.22 13.62
CA ALA A 7 1.86 2.17 12.54
C ALA A 7 1.93 3.41 11.63
N PHE A 8 2.13 4.59 12.21
CA PHE A 8 2.31 5.84 11.47
C PHE A 8 3.58 5.80 10.60
N ILE A 9 4.71 5.40 11.17
CA ILE A 9 5.97 5.22 10.44
C ILE A 9 5.79 4.17 9.34
N GLY A 10 5.10 3.07 9.63
CA GLY A 10 4.77 2.04 8.64
C GLY A 10 4.00 2.62 7.44
N GLY A 11 2.97 3.43 7.68
CA GLY A 11 2.22 4.11 6.61
C GLY A 11 3.08 5.07 5.79
N ALA A 12 3.98 5.82 6.42
CA ALA A 12 4.93 6.69 5.75
C ALA A 12 5.89 5.89 4.86
N LEU A 13 6.44 4.79 5.38
CA LEU A 13 7.35 3.91 4.64
C LEU A 13 6.65 3.21 3.48
N VAL A 14 5.41 2.76 3.63
CA VAL A 14 4.59 2.18 2.54
C VAL A 14 4.44 3.20 1.40
N THR A 15 4.13 4.45 1.73
CA THR A 15 3.98 5.51 0.73
C THR A 15 5.30 5.79 0.02
N LEU A 16 6.39 5.93 0.78
CA LEU A 16 7.73 6.17 0.23
C LEU A 16 8.20 5.02 -0.67
N ALA A 17 8.05 3.77 -0.22
CA ALA A 17 8.39 2.58 -0.98
C ALA A 17 7.60 2.53 -2.29
N SER A 18 6.30 2.83 -2.25
CA SER A 18 5.45 2.83 -3.44
C SER A 18 5.89 3.90 -4.45
N ILE A 19 6.31 5.08 -4.01
CA ILE A 19 6.87 6.13 -4.90
C ILE A 19 8.18 5.66 -5.54
N ILE A 20 9.13 5.13 -4.74
CA ILE A 20 10.42 4.65 -5.24
C ILE A 20 10.21 3.55 -6.28
N ASN A 21 9.36 2.57 -5.96
CA ASN A 21 9.04 1.45 -6.83
C ASN A 21 8.35 1.88 -8.12
N SER A 22 7.45 2.86 -8.03
CA SER A 22 6.72 3.38 -9.20
C SER A 22 7.64 4.16 -10.12
N ARG A 23 8.62 4.90 -9.58
CA ARG A 23 9.65 5.55 -10.38
C ARG A 23 10.52 4.52 -11.10
N LEU A 24 11.00 3.50 -10.40
CA LEU A 24 11.75 2.41 -11.03
C LEU A 24 10.93 1.71 -12.12
N GLY A 25 9.67 1.37 -11.83
CA GLY A 25 8.76 0.75 -12.80
C GLY A 25 8.47 1.61 -14.03
N LYS A 26 8.54 2.94 -13.90
CA LYS A 26 8.43 3.87 -15.03
C LYS A 26 9.68 3.83 -15.94
N GLU A 27 10.86 3.66 -15.36
CA GLU A 27 12.13 3.64 -16.11
C GLU A 27 12.37 2.31 -16.83
N ILE A 28 12.10 1.17 -16.17
CA ILE A 28 12.50 -0.16 -16.69
C ILE A 28 11.32 -1.11 -16.96
N GLY A 29 10.09 -0.65 -16.74
CA GLY A 29 8.86 -1.44 -16.88
C GLY A 29 8.32 -1.94 -15.54
N VAL A 30 6.98 -2.00 -15.42
CA VAL A 30 6.26 -2.30 -14.17
C VAL A 30 6.64 -3.68 -13.61
N ILE A 31 6.71 -4.69 -14.47
CA ILE A 31 7.02 -6.06 -14.06
C ILE A 31 8.49 -6.18 -13.64
N GLN A 32 9.41 -5.63 -14.43
CA GLN A 32 10.85 -5.62 -14.17
C GLN A 32 11.16 -4.88 -12.86
N GLY A 33 10.58 -3.70 -12.66
CA GLY A 33 10.70 -2.94 -11.41
C GLY A 33 10.15 -3.71 -10.20
N THR A 34 9.06 -4.46 -10.38
CA THR A 34 8.51 -5.32 -9.32
C THR A 34 9.44 -6.49 -8.98
N VAL A 35 10.05 -7.13 -9.98
CA VAL A 35 11.06 -8.19 -9.78
C VAL A 35 12.26 -7.67 -8.99
N ILE A 36 12.77 -6.48 -9.35
CA ILE A 36 13.88 -5.86 -8.61
C ILE A 36 13.45 -5.55 -7.17
N ASN A 37 12.27 -4.95 -6.96
CA ASN A 37 11.76 -4.65 -5.62
C ASN A 37 11.71 -5.91 -4.73
N TYR A 38 11.18 -7.02 -5.25
CA TYR A 38 11.09 -8.28 -4.49
C TYR A 38 12.46 -8.92 -4.26
N THR A 39 13.36 -8.85 -5.23
CA THR A 39 14.74 -9.35 -5.08
C THR A 39 15.48 -8.58 -3.98
N VAL A 40 15.41 -7.25 -3.99
CA VAL A 40 16.05 -6.41 -2.96
C VAL A 40 15.42 -6.67 -1.59
N GLY A 41 14.09 -6.74 -1.51
CA GLY A 41 13.39 -7.08 -0.27
C GLY A 41 13.80 -8.43 0.32
N LEU A 42 13.94 -9.45 -0.54
CA LEU A 42 14.42 -10.78 -0.15
C LEU A 42 15.85 -10.73 0.39
N ILE A 43 16.76 -10.03 -0.29
CA ILE A 43 18.15 -9.87 0.17
C ILE A 43 18.18 -9.17 1.54
N CYS A 44 17.41 -8.09 1.71
CA CYS A 44 17.35 -7.36 2.97
C CYS A 44 16.88 -8.23 4.13
N ILE A 45 15.79 -9.01 3.96
CA ILE A 45 15.30 -9.87 5.05
C ILE A 45 16.27 -11.02 5.36
N LEU A 46 16.94 -11.58 4.35
CA LEU A 46 17.97 -12.60 4.58
C LEU A 46 19.14 -12.05 5.39
N LEU A 47 19.61 -10.84 5.08
CA LEU A 47 20.65 -10.17 5.87
C LEU A 47 20.21 -9.96 7.32
N VAL A 48 18.98 -9.49 7.55
CA VAL A 48 18.43 -9.35 8.91
C VAL A 48 18.39 -10.69 9.63
N CYS A 49 17.99 -11.77 8.95
CA CYS A 49 17.96 -13.11 9.54
C CYS A 49 19.37 -13.64 9.90
N ILE A 50 20.38 -13.31 9.09
CA ILE A 50 21.77 -13.65 9.37
C ILE A 50 22.26 -12.89 10.60
N PHE A 51 22.07 -11.56 10.65
CA PHE A 51 22.59 -10.73 11.74
C PHE A 51 21.88 -10.98 13.09
N ASN A 52 20.59 -11.31 13.07
CA ASN A 52 19.84 -11.67 14.29
C ASN A 52 19.94 -13.16 14.64
N GLY A 53 20.69 -13.96 13.87
CA GLY A 53 20.87 -15.39 14.09
C GLY A 53 19.59 -16.22 13.98
N SER A 54 18.51 -15.67 13.40
CA SER A 54 17.23 -16.36 13.25
C SER A 54 17.26 -17.38 12.11
N LEU A 55 18.14 -17.20 11.13
CA LEU A 55 18.30 -18.14 10.00
C LEU A 55 18.60 -19.56 10.49
N PHE A 56 19.44 -19.70 11.52
CA PHE A 56 19.83 -20.97 12.11
C PHE A 56 18.81 -21.52 13.13
N LYS A 57 17.78 -20.75 13.47
CA LYS A 57 16.71 -21.14 14.41
C LYS A 57 15.43 -21.60 13.70
N MET A 58 15.38 -21.58 12.36
CA MET A 58 14.27 -22.14 11.60
C MET A 58 14.28 -23.67 11.74
N SER A 59 13.50 -24.20 12.69
CA SER A 59 13.19 -25.63 12.75
C SER A 59 12.09 -25.95 11.72
N THR A 60 12.26 -27.07 10.99
CA THR A 60 11.28 -27.57 10.03
C THR A 60 9.95 -27.97 10.69
N GLU A 61 9.98 -28.26 11.99
CA GLU A 61 8.80 -28.56 12.81
C GLU A 61 7.81 -27.38 12.88
N GLY A 62 8.30 -26.13 12.82
CA GLY A 62 7.47 -24.93 12.89
C GLY A 62 6.58 -24.67 11.68
N PHE A 63 6.79 -25.39 10.57
CA PHE A 63 5.98 -25.27 9.36
C PHE A 63 4.81 -26.27 9.33
N SER A 64 4.86 -27.30 10.17
CA SER A 64 3.79 -28.30 10.25
C SER A 64 2.52 -27.67 10.81
N GLY A 65 1.40 -27.80 10.08
CA GLY A 65 0.09 -27.28 10.50
C GLY A 65 -0.24 -25.85 10.06
N ILE A 66 0.64 -25.13 9.37
CA ILE A 66 0.32 -23.82 8.81
C ILE A 66 -0.50 -24.00 7.52
N PRO A 67 -1.65 -23.34 7.37
CA PRO A 67 -2.48 -23.50 6.18
C PRO A 67 -1.83 -22.85 4.95
N LEU A 68 -2.02 -23.46 3.77
CA LEU A 68 -1.38 -23.02 2.53
C LEU A 68 -1.65 -21.56 2.16
N TRP A 69 -2.84 -21.04 2.48
CA TRP A 69 -3.21 -19.65 2.20
C TRP A 69 -2.32 -18.64 2.95
N ALA A 70 -1.74 -19.01 4.09
CA ALA A 70 -0.86 -18.13 4.87
C ALA A 70 0.43 -17.77 4.10
N TYR A 71 0.87 -18.63 3.18
CA TYR A 71 2.05 -18.40 2.34
C TYR A 71 1.76 -17.52 1.11
N LEU A 72 0.48 -17.27 0.80
CA LEU A 72 0.08 -16.47 -0.36
C LEU A 72 0.24 -14.96 -0.13
N GLY A 73 0.62 -14.52 1.08
CA GLY A 73 0.84 -13.10 1.39
C GLY A 73 1.86 -12.43 0.46
N GLY A 74 2.93 -13.15 0.11
CA GLY A 74 3.92 -12.66 -0.85
C GLY A 74 3.32 -12.39 -2.24
N MET A 75 2.44 -13.29 -2.71
CA MET A 75 1.74 -13.15 -3.99
C MET A 75 0.79 -11.95 -3.99
N VAL A 76 0.03 -11.75 -2.91
CA VAL A 76 -0.82 -10.56 -2.76
C VAL A 76 0.02 -9.28 -2.78
N GLY A 77 1.17 -9.28 -2.10
CA GLY A 77 2.09 -8.15 -2.14
C GLY A 77 2.58 -7.82 -3.57
N VAL A 78 2.86 -8.83 -4.40
CA VAL A 78 3.30 -8.62 -5.79
C VAL A 78 2.23 -7.86 -6.56
N ALA A 79 0.96 -8.27 -6.41
CA ALA A 79 -0.17 -7.56 -7.02
C ALA A 79 -0.28 -6.12 -6.51
N VAL A 80 -0.10 -5.88 -5.20
CA VAL A 80 -0.10 -4.53 -4.62
C VAL A 80 0.98 -3.65 -5.23
N VAL A 81 2.22 -4.14 -5.37
CA VAL A 81 3.32 -3.36 -5.96
C VAL A 81 3.06 -3.07 -7.45
N ILE A 82 2.59 -4.06 -8.22
CA ILE A 82 2.25 -3.85 -9.64
C ILE A 82 1.17 -2.78 -9.79
N LEU A 83 0.07 -2.89 -9.04
CA LEU A 83 -1.03 -1.91 -9.09
C LEU A 83 -0.55 -0.52 -8.68
N SER A 84 0.28 -0.44 -7.63
CA SER A 84 0.85 0.84 -7.17
C SER A 84 1.74 1.47 -8.24
N ASN A 85 2.61 0.68 -8.87
CA ASN A 85 3.48 1.12 -9.96
C ASN A 85 2.71 1.59 -11.20
N VAL A 86 1.51 1.07 -11.44
CA VAL A 86 0.62 1.51 -12.52
C VAL A 86 -0.11 2.81 -12.16
N ILE A 87 -0.56 2.95 -10.92
CA ILE A 87 -1.45 4.04 -10.49
C ILE A 87 -0.67 5.31 -10.12
N ILE A 88 0.37 5.18 -9.30
CA ILE A 88 1.09 6.33 -8.70
C ILE A 88 1.69 7.27 -9.75
N PRO A 89 2.23 6.81 -10.90
CA PRO A 89 2.71 7.73 -11.93
C PRO A 89 1.60 8.50 -12.66
N LYS A 90 0.34 8.10 -12.53
CA LYS A 90 -0.80 8.60 -13.32
C LYS A 90 -1.68 9.60 -12.58
N ILE A 91 -1.75 9.53 -11.26
CA ILE A 91 -2.55 10.45 -10.45
C ILE A 91 -1.72 10.96 -9.26
N PRO A 92 -2.03 12.15 -8.71
CA PRO A 92 -1.26 12.68 -7.59
C PRO A 92 -1.22 11.71 -6.41
N VAL A 93 -0.07 11.64 -5.74
CA VAL A 93 0.22 10.66 -4.68
C VAL A 93 -0.84 10.69 -3.58
N ILE A 94 -1.30 11.87 -3.19
CA ILE A 94 -2.33 12.02 -2.15
C ILE A 94 -3.63 11.30 -2.51
N TYR A 95 -4.07 11.35 -3.78
CA TYR A 95 -5.25 10.63 -4.24
C TYR A 95 -5.01 9.13 -4.26
N SER A 96 -3.84 8.70 -4.71
CA SER A 96 -3.45 7.27 -4.71
C SER A 96 -3.50 6.70 -3.28
N THR A 97 -2.84 7.36 -2.33
CA THR A 97 -2.77 6.91 -0.94
C THR A 97 -4.15 6.85 -0.28
N LEU A 98 -4.99 7.88 -0.49
CA LEU A 98 -6.34 7.90 0.07
C LEU A 98 -7.24 6.82 -0.52
N LEU A 99 -7.21 6.60 -1.83
CA LEU A 99 -7.99 5.53 -2.49
C LEU A 99 -7.54 4.14 -2.04
N ILE A 100 -6.23 3.91 -1.94
CA ILE A 100 -5.66 2.67 -1.39
C ILE A 100 -6.14 2.46 0.05
N PHE A 101 -6.08 3.51 0.88
CA PHE A 101 -6.52 3.45 2.27
C PHE A 101 -8.02 3.16 2.41
N ILE A 102 -8.88 3.76 1.58
CA ILE A 102 -10.31 3.43 1.52
C ILE A 102 -10.49 1.94 1.18
N GLY A 103 -9.76 1.42 0.18
CA GLY A 103 -9.78 -0.01 -0.16
C GLY A 103 -9.38 -0.91 1.01
N GLN A 104 -8.37 -0.52 1.78
CA GLN A 104 -7.95 -1.22 3.00
C GLN A 104 -9.06 -1.23 4.08
N ILE A 105 -9.75 -0.10 4.30
CA ILE A 105 -10.87 -0.03 5.26
C ILE A 105 -12.01 -0.94 4.81
N VAL A 106 -12.42 -0.86 3.54
CA VAL A 106 -13.52 -1.67 3.00
C VAL A 106 -13.18 -3.16 3.10
N THR A 107 -11.96 -3.55 2.71
CA THR A 107 -11.49 -4.94 2.84
C THR A 107 -11.48 -5.37 4.30
N GLY A 108 -11.02 -4.52 5.22
CA GLY A 108 -11.03 -4.81 6.66
C GLY A 108 -12.44 -5.04 7.21
N ILE A 109 -13.44 -4.28 6.74
CA ILE A 109 -14.85 -4.48 7.12
C ILE A 109 -15.37 -5.82 6.59
N ILE A 110 -15.04 -6.18 5.34
CA ILE A 110 -15.43 -7.46 4.75
C ILE A 110 -14.81 -8.62 5.54
N VAL A 111 -13.52 -8.51 5.89
CA VAL A 111 -12.84 -9.50 6.73
C VAL A 111 -13.51 -9.61 8.10
N ASP A 112 -13.77 -8.48 8.78
CA ASP A 112 -14.47 -8.48 10.07
C ASP A 112 -15.82 -9.21 9.97
N TYR A 113 -16.60 -8.95 8.92
CA TYR A 113 -17.88 -9.63 8.67
C TYR A 113 -17.72 -11.14 8.46
N ILE A 114 -16.77 -11.56 7.62
CA ILE A 114 -16.53 -13.00 7.34
C ILE A 114 -16.15 -13.76 8.61
N PHE A 115 -15.37 -13.14 9.51
CA PHE A 115 -14.93 -13.76 10.76
C PHE A 115 -15.93 -13.56 11.93
N GLY A 116 -17.11 -12.99 11.67
CA GLY A 116 -18.14 -12.79 12.69
C GLY A 116 -17.81 -11.71 13.72
N ASN A 117 -16.84 -10.84 13.44
CA ASN A 117 -16.49 -9.72 14.29
C ASN A 117 -17.53 -8.59 14.16
N PRO A 118 -17.79 -7.83 15.23
CA PRO A 118 -18.73 -6.71 15.18
C PRO A 118 -18.26 -5.64 14.19
N ILE A 119 -19.10 -5.33 13.21
CA ILE A 119 -18.84 -4.28 12.24
C ILE A 119 -18.86 -2.92 12.94
N SER A 120 -17.72 -2.23 12.92
CA SER A 120 -17.63 -0.87 13.44
C SER A 120 -18.30 0.14 12.50
N LYS A 121 -19.45 0.66 12.91
CA LYS A 121 -20.16 1.75 12.21
C LYS A 121 -19.29 3.01 12.05
N GLY A 122 -18.36 3.24 12.98
CA GLY A 122 -17.41 4.35 12.92
C GLY A 122 -16.45 4.29 11.72
N LYS A 123 -16.06 3.08 11.28
CA LYS A 123 -15.21 2.90 10.09
C LYS A 123 -15.91 3.43 8.82
N PHE A 124 -17.22 3.18 8.69
CA PHE A 124 -18.01 3.69 7.58
C PHE A 124 -18.08 5.22 7.57
N ILE A 125 -18.37 5.82 8.72
CA ILE A 125 -18.45 7.28 8.86
C ILE A 125 -17.10 7.93 8.48
N GLY A 126 -16.00 7.39 9.00
CA GLY A 126 -14.65 7.86 8.66
C GLY A 126 -14.35 7.74 7.16
N CYS A 127 -14.68 6.60 6.54
CA CYS A 127 -14.54 6.41 5.09
C CYS A 127 -15.34 7.44 4.29
N THR A 128 -16.59 7.72 4.69
CA THR A 128 -17.43 8.74 4.04
C THR A 128 -16.77 10.11 4.12
N PHE A 129 -16.26 10.52 5.28
CA PHE A 129 -15.57 11.80 5.42
C PHE A 129 -14.33 11.90 4.53
N ILE A 130 -13.53 10.83 4.44
CA ILE A 130 -12.35 10.79 3.58
C ILE A 130 -12.74 10.95 2.11
N ILE A 131 -13.77 10.22 1.66
CA ILE A 131 -14.27 10.30 0.27
C ILE A 131 -14.78 11.71 -0.04
N LEU A 132 -15.56 12.31 0.87
CA LEU A 132 -16.06 13.68 0.69
C LEU A 132 -14.92 14.69 0.60
N GLY A 133 -13.93 14.58 1.49
CA GLY A 133 -12.73 15.44 1.45
C GLY A 133 -11.95 15.27 0.13
N LEU A 134 -11.80 14.03 -0.34
CA LEU A 134 -11.11 13.73 -1.59
C LEU A 134 -11.85 14.29 -2.81
N VAL A 135 -13.17 14.15 -2.87
CA VAL A 135 -14.00 14.70 -3.96
C VAL A 135 -13.95 16.23 -3.95
N TYR A 136 -14.02 16.84 -2.77
CA TYR A 136 -13.88 18.29 -2.62
C TYR A 136 -12.52 18.77 -3.16
N ASN A 137 -11.42 18.13 -2.73
CA ASN A 137 -10.07 18.49 -3.17
C ASN A 137 -9.91 18.30 -4.70
N SER A 138 -10.41 17.18 -5.24
CA SER A 138 -10.36 16.89 -6.67
C SER A 138 -11.10 17.94 -7.51
N ASN A 139 -12.22 18.45 -7.02
CA ASN A 139 -12.97 19.51 -7.70
C ASN A 139 -12.22 20.85 -7.70
N ILE A 140 -11.44 21.14 -6.65
CA ILE A 140 -10.60 22.34 -6.59
C ILE A 140 -9.44 22.22 -7.57
N ASP A 141 -8.73 21.10 -7.55
CA ASP A 141 -7.61 20.84 -8.46
C ASP A 141 -8.05 20.89 -9.93
N ARG A 142 -9.25 20.38 -10.23
CA ARG A 142 -9.81 20.47 -11.59
C ARG A 142 -10.13 21.89 -12.01
N LYS A 143 -10.54 22.77 -11.08
CA LYS A 143 -10.80 24.18 -11.35
C LYS A 143 -9.49 24.95 -11.56
N SER A 144 -8.46 24.70 -10.76
CA SER A 144 -7.17 25.40 -10.88
C SER A 144 -6.47 25.09 -12.21
N LEU A 145 -6.53 23.84 -12.68
CA LEU A 145 -6.00 23.45 -13.99
C LEU A 145 -6.71 24.19 -15.14
N LYS A 146 -8.04 24.28 -15.11
CA LYS A 146 -8.82 25.00 -16.14
C LYS A 146 -8.52 26.50 -16.18
N VAL A 147 -8.34 27.14 -15.01
CA VAL A 147 -8.04 28.57 -14.92
C VAL A 147 -6.66 28.87 -15.52
N ASN A 148 -5.65 28.05 -15.22
CA ASN A 148 -4.30 28.21 -15.78
C ASN A 148 -4.27 28.02 -17.31
N ASP A 149 -5.04 27.07 -17.86
CA ASP A 149 -5.13 26.89 -19.31
C ASP A 149 -5.76 28.11 -19.99
N THR A 150 -6.79 28.73 -19.40
CA THR A 150 -7.39 29.96 -19.93
C THR A 150 -6.50 31.19 -19.82
N SER A 151 -5.67 31.32 -18.78
CA SER A 151 -4.75 32.45 -18.64
C SER A 151 -3.54 32.38 -19.56
N ASN A 152 -3.17 31.18 -20.04
CA ASN A 152 -2.08 31.00 -21.01
C ASN A 152 -2.54 31.24 -22.47
N LEU A 153 -3.84 31.42 -22.71
CA LEU A 153 -4.44 31.66 -24.03
C LEU A 153 -4.81 33.13 -24.29
N VAL A 154 -4.67 34.01 -23.27
CA VAL A 154 -4.92 35.46 -23.33
C VAL A 154 -3.60 36.20 -23.19
#